data_AF-A0A150K199-F1
#
_entry.id   AF-A0A150K199-F1
#
_cell.length_a   1.000
_cell.length_b   1.000
_cell.length_c   1.000
_cell.angle_alpha   90.00
_cell.angle_beta   90.00
_cell.angle_gamma   90.00
#
_symmetry.space_group_name_H-M   'P 1'
#
loop_
_entity.id
_entity.type
_entity.pdbx_description
1 polymer ?
#
loop_
_entity_poly.entity_id
_entity_poly.type
_entity_poly.pdbx_seq_one_letter_code
_entity_poly.pdbx_strand_id
1 'polypeptide(L)'
;MIKSLEASLYHGFINEAHEHAGNYRPKLLVNQSTKNEDVLTSIRNEMENCRSFLFSVAFITESGLATLKSLFLDLKQKGVTGRILTSTYLIFNHPKVFRELMKITNVRVRLASVKGFHAKGYIFEHDAYYSLIVGSSNLTAQALQVNYEWNIKLTSHENGEIVHHFKNQFEEVWANSEILTEEWIEQYEKTYAEEKKTNEQVYDFPVGYQTNPIQEALKIQPNKMQDAALKEIQALRDEGKNKGLVISATGTGKTYLSAFDVRRFAPKKMLFIVHREQILQKAMKDFQLILGGLSHEFGILSGTSKQTDAKYIFATIQMLSKDDTLYQFATDEFDYILVDEVHKAGAMSYYNGPIKLDTK
;
A
#
# COMPACT_ATOMS: atom_id res chain seq x y z
N MET A 1 -28.61 4.69 29.89
CA MET A 1 -27.86 4.94 28.65
C MET A 1 -27.63 6.42 28.39
N ILE A 2 -28.67 7.26 28.19
CA ILE A 2 -28.53 8.69 27.85
C ILE A 2 -27.53 9.42 28.76
N LYS A 3 -27.66 9.32 30.09
CA LYS A 3 -26.69 9.90 31.04
C LYS A 3 -25.23 9.47 30.82
N SER A 4 -25.02 8.20 30.44
CA SER A 4 -23.68 7.66 30.14
C SER A 4 -23.16 8.18 28.80
N LEU A 5 -24.04 8.35 27.80
CA LEU A 5 -23.70 8.97 26.52
C LEU A 5 -23.35 10.46 26.69
N GLU A 6 -24.17 11.22 27.42
CA GLU A 6 -23.91 12.63 27.74
C GLU A 6 -22.57 12.82 28.44
N ALA A 7 -22.28 12.02 29.48
CA ALA A 7 -21.00 12.05 30.18
C ALA A 7 -19.82 11.67 29.25
N SER A 8 -20.00 10.68 28.37
CA SER A 8 -18.98 10.25 27.40
C SER A 8 -18.69 11.32 26.35
N LEU A 9 -19.72 12.03 25.87
CA LEU A 9 -19.59 13.13 24.92
C LEU A 9 -18.94 14.35 25.57
N TYR A 10 -19.34 14.70 26.79
CA TYR A 10 -18.73 15.79 27.54
C TYR A 10 -17.24 15.52 27.77
N HIS A 11 -16.88 14.31 28.21
CA HIS A 11 -15.48 13.92 28.37
C HIS A 11 -14.70 14.00 27.05
N GLY A 12 -15.24 13.46 25.96
CA GLY A 12 -14.55 13.39 24.68
C GLY A 12 -14.44 14.70 23.90
N PHE A 13 -15.37 15.64 24.08
CA PHE A 13 -15.44 16.88 23.30
C PHE A 13 -15.22 18.17 24.11
N ILE A 14 -15.42 18.14 25.43
CA ILE A 14 -15.39 19.34 26.27
C ILE A 14 -14.27 19.28 27.31
N ASN A 15 -14.16 18.18 28.09
CA ASN A 15 -13.20 18.10 29.19
C ASN A 15 -12.73 16.67 29.49
N GLU A 16 -11.48 16.35 29.14
CA GLU A 16 -10.87 15.04 29.39
C GLU A 16 -10.72 14.70 30.89
N ALA A 17 -10.69 15.69 31.79
CA ALA A 17 -10.57 15.44 33.23
C ALA A 17 -11.90 14.99 33.86
N HIS A 18 -13.01 15.06 33.13
CA HIS A 18 -14.31 14.64 33.65
C HIS A 18 -14.41 13.11 33.71
N GLU A 19 -14.54 12.55 34.92
CA GLU A 19 -14.77 11.11 35.10
C GLU A 19 -16.08 10.69 34.42
N HIS A 20 -16.06 9.55 33.74
CA HIS A 20 -17.24 8.99 33.10
C HIS A 20 -17.31 7.49 33.31
N ALA A 21 -18.53 6.99 33.41
CA ALA A 21 -18.84 5.56 33.31
C ALA A 21 -19.51 5.31 31.95
N GLY A 22 -18.86 4.55 31.08
CA GLY A 22 -19.44 4.17 29.78
C GLY A 22 -18.42 3.91 28.68
N ASN A 23 -18.87 3.27 27.61
CA ASN A 23 -18.05 2.90 26.45
C ASN A 23 -18.40 3.71 25.17
N TYR A 24 -19.10 4.85 25.33
CA TYR A 24 -19.63 5.65 24.22
C TYR A 24 -18.77 6.85 23.83
N ARG A 25 -17.55 6.95 24.38
CA ARG A 25 -16.66 8.08 24.11
C ARG A 25 -16.25 8.10 22.63
N PRO A 26 -16.12 9.28 22.01
CA PRO A 26 -15.39 9.44 20.77
C PRO A 26 -13.99 8.84 20.90
N LYS A 27 -13.52 8.15 19.86
CA LYS A 27 -12.15 7.61 19.84
C LYS A 27 -11.48 7.92 18.51
N LEU A 28 -10.25 8.40 18.57
CA LEU A 28 -9.35 8.37 17.43
C LEU A 28 -8.84 6.93 17.28
N LEU A 29 -9.10 6.32 16.13
CA LEU A 29 -8.61 4.99 15.79
C LEU A 29 -7.41 5.15 14.85
N VAL A 30 -6.32 4.51 15.23
CA VAL A 30 -5.03 4.50 14.55
C VAL A 30 -4.47 3.09 14.60
N ASN A 31 -3.67 2.70 13.61
CA ASN A 31 -2.92 1.45 13.67
C ASN A 31 -1.63 1.68 14.47
N GLN A 32 -1.57 1.10 15.67
CA GLN A 32 -0.43 1.14 16.59
C GLN A 32 -0.05 -0.28 16.98
N SER A 33 0.87 -0.88 16.22
CA SER A 33 1.39 -2.23 16.47
C SER A 33 1.99 -2.40 17.87
N THR A 34 2.57 -1.34 18.45
CA THR A 34 3.15 -1.37 19.80
C THR A 34 2.12 -1.44 20.92
N LYS A 35 0.86 -1.06 20.64
CA LYS A 35 -0.25 -1.11 21.62
C LYS A 35 -1.27 -2.20 21.29
N ASN A 36 -1.06 -3.00 20.24
CA ASN A 36 -2.04 -3.94 19.69
C ASN A 36 -3.40 -3.28 19.43
N GLU A 37 -3.39 -2.02 19.01
CA GLU A 37 -4.59 -1.28 18.61
C GLU A 37 -4.57 -1.13 17.09
N ASP A 38 -5.61 -1.61 16.43
CA ASP A 38 -5.82 -1.39 15.00
C ASP A 38 -7.30 -1.11 14.67
N VAL A 39 -7.53 -0.54 13.49
CA VAL A 39 -8.88 -0.19 13.02
C VAL A 39 -9.72 -1.45 12.85
N LEU A 40 -9.11 -2.56 12.41
CA LEU A 40 -9.76 -3.85 12.27
C LEU A 40 -10.42 -4.30 13.58
N THR A 41 -9.71 -4.24 14.69
CA THR A 41 -10.18 -4.68 16.01
C THR A 41 -11.40 -3.86 16.43
N SER A 42 -11.39 -2.55 16.17
CA SER A 42 -12.55 -1.70 16.45
C SER A 42 -13.76 -2.07 15.58
N ILE A 43 -13.57 -2.28 14.27
CA ILE A 43 -14.64 -2.73 13.36
C ILE A 43 -15.21 -4.07 13.80
N ARG A 44 -14.35 -5.04 14.16
CA ARG A 44 -14.76 -6.37 14.63
C ARG A 44 -15.61 -6.28 15.89
N ASN A 45 -15.17 -5.49 16.88
CA ASN A 45 -15.89 -5.28 18.12
C ASN A 45 -17.29 -4.69 17.89
N GLU A 46 -17.44 -3.72 16.97
CA GLU A 46 -18.77 -3.18 16.64
C GLU A 46 -19.64 -4.20 15.92
N MET A 47 -19.08 -4.91 14.94
CA MET A 47 -19.77 -5.95 14.18
C MET A 47 -20.29 -7.08 15.09
N GLU A 48 -19.49 -7.55 16.04
CA GLU A 48 -19.86 -8.64 16.96
C GLU A 48 -21.11 -8.34 17.80
N ASN A 49 -21.39 -7.05 18.03
CA ASN A 49 -22.43 -6.54 18.93
C ASN A 49 -23.54 -5.75 18.21
N CYS A 50 -23.57 -5.71 16.87
CA CYS A 50 -24.57 -4.98 16.11
C CYS A 50 -25.78 -5.83 15.71
N ARG A 51 -26.92 -5.18 15.47
CA ARG A 51 -28.14 -5.73 14.86
C ARG A 51 -28.08 -5.68 13.33
N SER A 52 -27.43 -4.65 12.79
CA SER A 52 -27.20 -4.48 11.36
C SER A 52 -25.96 -3.60 11.13
N PHE A 53 -25.43 -3.58 9.91
CA PHE A 53 -24.32 -2.70 9.55
C PHE A 53 -24.41 -2.18 8.11
N LEU A 54 -23.87 -0.98 7.90
CA LEU A 54 -23.78 -0.31 6.60
C LEU A 54 -22.33 0.09 6.34
N PHE A 55 -21.72 -0.41 5.28
CA PHE A 55 -20.40 0.02 4.84
C PHE A 55 -20.52 0.83 3.56
N SER A 56 -19.98 2.04 3.56
CA SER A 56 -19.80 2.89 2.38
C SER A 56 -18.31 3.05 2.16
N VAL A 57 -17.73 2.16 1.35
CA VAL A 57 -16.27 2.04 1.21
C VAL A 57 -15.88 1.90 -0.24
N ALA A 58 -15.02 2.81 -0.70
CA ALA A 58 -14.62 2.88 -2.10
C ALA A 58 -13.77 1.69 -2.54
N PHE A 59 -12.76 1.35 -1.73
CA PHE A 59 -11.77 0.34 -2.08
C PHE A 59 -11.85 -0.88 -1.17
N ILE A 60 -11.89 -2.05 -1.80
CA ILE A 60 -11.99 -3.35 -1.16
C ILE A 60 -10.94 -4.26 -1.80
N THR A 61 -10.15 -4.94 -0.98
CA THR A 61 -9.20 -5.97 -1.44
C THR A 61 -9.62 -7.33 -0.92
N GLU A 62 -9.18 -8.40 -1.58
CA GLU A 62 -9.43 -9.77 -1.13
C GLU A 62 -8.87 -10.02 0.28
N SER A 63 -7.67 -9.51 0.55
CA SER A 63 -7.04 -9.64 1.88
C SER A 63 -7.82 -8.89 2.95
N GLY A 64 -8.29 -7.67 2.65
CA GLY A 64 -9.16 -6.91 3.55
C GLY A 64 -10.46 -7.65 3.86
N LEU A 65 -11.13 -8.17 2.83
CA LEU A 65 -12.35 -8.94 3.00
C LEU A 65 -12.12 -10.24 3.79
N ALA A 66 -11.00 -10.92 3.55
CA ALA A 66 -10.64 -12.14 4.26
C ALA A 66 -10.52 -11.93 5.77
N THR A 67 -10.06 -10.75 6.23
CA THR A 67 -9.95 -10.43 7.67
C THR A 67 -11.30 -10.45 8.41
N LEU A 68 -12.41 -10.26 7.70
CA LEU A 68 -13.78 -10.22 8.25
C LEU A 68 -14.62 -11.45 7.85
N LYS A 69 -14.06 -12.39 7.08
CA LYS A 69 -14.84 -13.49 6.46
C LYS A 69 -15.49 -14.42 7.49
N SER A 70 -14.78 -14.78 8.56
CA SER A 70 -15.34 -15.57 9.65
C SER A 70 -16.45 -14.79 10.37
N LEU A 71 -16.25 -13.50 10.60
CA LEU A 71 -17.21 -12.66 11.30
C LEU A 71 -18.51 -12.49 10.51
N PHE A 72 -18.46 -12.32 9.19
CA PHE A 72 -19.68 -12.32 8.38
C PHE A 72 -20.47 -13.63 8.49
N LEU A 73 -19.77 -14.76 8.56
CA LEU A 73 -20.39 -16.07 8.75
C LEU A 73 -21.04 -16.20 10.13
N ASP A 74 -20.35 -15.75 11.19
CA ASP A 74 -20.89 -15.74 12.56
C ASP A 74 -22.13 -14.84 12.66
N LEU A 75 -22.10 -13.66 12.03
CA LEU A 75 -23.23 -12.74 11.96
C LEU A 75 -24.42 -13.34 11.21
N LYS A 76 -24.16 -14.07 10.12
CA LYS A 76 -25.21 -14.80 9.40
C LYS A 76 -25.90 -15.82 10.31
N GLN A 77 -25.16 -16.56 11.13
CA GLN A 77 -25.72 -17.53 12.08
C GLN A 77 -26.59 -16.84 13.16
N LYS A 78 -26.23 -15.61 13.54
CA LYS A 78 -27.02 -14.77 14.45
C LYS A 78 -28.21 -14.06 13.78
N GLY A 79 -28.42 -14.23 12.48
CA GLY A 79 -29.46 -13.52 11.73
C GLY A 79 -29.18 -12.04 11.46
N VAL A 80 -27.94 -11.59 11.68
CA VAL A 80 -27.52 -10.21 11.42
C VAL A 80 -27.22 -10.03 9.93
N THR A 81 -27.78 -8.97 9.35
CA THR A 81 -27.62 -8.62 7.93
C THR A 81 -26.92 -7.28 7.78
N GLY A 82 -26.30 -7.08 6.61
CA GLY A 82 -25.62 -5.83 6.32
C GLY A 82 -25.73 -5.38 4.87
N ARG A 83 -25.29 -4.15 4.62
CA ARG A 83 -25.24 -3.55 3.29
C ARG A 83 -23.85 -2.99 3.03
N ILE A 84 -23.29 -3.28 1.86
CA ILE A 84 -22.02 -2.71 1.39
C ILE A 84 -22.28 -1.94 0.11
N LEU A 85 -21.92 -0.67 0.13
CA LEU A 85 -21.88 0.21 -1.02
C LEU A 85 -20.41 0.44 -1.40
N THR A 86 -20.06 0.12 -2.63
CA THR A 86 -18.70 0.27 -3.18
C THR A 86 -18.76 0.80 -4.62
N SER A 87 -17.64 0.94 -5.32
CA SER A 87 -17.62 1.39 -6.70
C SER A 87 -16.48 0.76 -7.51
N THR A 88 -16.37 1.15 -8.78
CA THR A 88 -15.25 0.85 -9.67
C THR A 88 -14.25 2.01 -9.78
N TYR A 89 -14.30 2.98 -8.86
CA TYR A 89 -13.45 4.16 -8.87
C TYR A 89 -11.96 3.79 -9.00
N LEU A 90 -11.27 4.46 -9.94
CA LEU A 90 -9.87 4.21 -10.32
C LEU A 90 -9.56 2.78 -10.74
N ILE A 91 -10.55 1.96 -11.10
CA ILE A 91 -10.39 0.54 -11.44
C ILE A 91 -9.62 -0.20 -10.31
N PHE A 92 -9.78 0.26 -9.06
CA PHE A 92 -9.02 -0.27 -7.92
C PHE A 92 -9.48 -1.67 -7.53
N ASN A 93 -10.79 -1.88 -7.47
CA ASN A 93 -11.38 -3.13 -7.00
C ASN A 93 -11.23 -4.22 -8.07
N HIS A 94 -10.38 -5.23 -7.79
CA HIS A 94 -10.21 -6.35 -8.70
C HIS A 94 -11.53 -7.14 -8.87
N PRO A 95 -11.90 -7.61 -10.07
CA PRO A 95 -13.15 -8.36 -10.31
C PRO A 95 -13.40 -9.52 -9.33
N LYS A 96 -12.33 -10.22 -8.98
CA LYS A 96 -12.32 -11.31 -7.97
C LYS A 96 -12.88 -10.88 -6.60
N VAL A 97 -12.71 -9.63 -6.18
CA VAL A 97 -13.27 -9.11 -4.92
C VAL A 97 -14.79 -9.12 -4.96
N PHE A 98 -15.39 -8.73 -6.08
CA PHE A 98 -16.84 -8.76 -6.26
C PHE A 98 -17.38 -10.18 -6.22
N ARG A 99 -16.67 -11.15 -6.82
CA ARG A 99 -17.01 -12.58 -6.69
C ARG A 99 -16.94 -13.07 -5.24
N GLU A 100 -15.94 -12.66 -4.46
CA GLU A 100 -15.87 -13.01 -3.04
C GLU A 100 -17.00 -12.36 -2.23
N LEU A 101 -17.38 -11.12 -2.54
CA LEU A 101 -18.50 -10.42 -1.91
C LEU A 101 -19.84 -11.14 -2.15
N MET A 102 -20.08 -11.66 -3.35
CA MET A 102 -21.31 -12.44 -3.65
C MET A 102 -21.45 -13.70 -2.80
N LYS A 103 -20.35 -14.27 -2.30
CA LYS A 103 -20.37 -15.45 -1.43
C LYS A 103 -20.90 -15.14 -0.02
N ILE A 104 -20.97 -13.86 0.36
CA ILE A 104 -21.39 -13.40 1.68
C ILE A 104 -22.90 -13.14 1.68
N THR A 105 -23.69 -14.20 1.84
CA THR A 105 -25.13 -14.17 1.56
C THR A 105 -25.99 -13.35 2.54
N ASN A 106 -25.48 -12.98 3.72
CA ASN A 106 -26.17 -12.09 4.66
C ASN A 106 -25.89 -10.61 4.39
N VAL A 107 -25.11 -10.30 3.34
CA VAL A 107 -24.72 -8.95 2.98
C VAL A 107 -25.23 -8.63 1.59
N ARG A 108 -25.97 -7.53 1.45
CA ARG A 108 -26.35 -7.00 0.14
C ARG A 108 -25.26 -6.05 -0.34
N VAL A 109 -24.83 -6.19 -1.59
CA VAL A 109 -23.78 -5.35 -2.17
C VAL A 109 -24.35 -4.57 -3.34
N ARG A 110 -24.05 -3.27 -3.38
CA ARG A 110 -24.39 -2.39 -4.51
C ARG A 110 -23.21 -1.54 -4.96
N LEU A 111 -23.26 -1.14 -6.23
CA LEU A 111 -22.22 -0.41 -6.93
C LEU A 111 -22.69 1.03 -7.16
N ALA A 112 -22.07 1.96 -6.46
CA ALA A 112 -22.34 3.38 -6.59
C ALA A 112 -21.89 3.89 -7.96
N SER A 113 -22.80 4.54 -8.68
CA SER A 113 -22.53 5.21 -9.96
C SER A 113 -22.08 6.67 -9.80
N VAL A 114 -21.91 7.11 -8.55
CA VAL A 114 -21.47 8.48 -8.23
C VAL A 114 -20.01 8.68 -8.65
N LYS A 115 -19.76 9.71 -9.45
CA LYS A 115 -18.40 10.06 -9.90
C LYS A 115 -17.53 10.39 -8.69
N GLY A 116 -16.35 9.78 -8.64
CA GLY A 116 -15.39 10.03 -7.55
C GLY A 116 -15.82 9.46 -6.20
N PHE A 117 -16.61 8.37 -6.19
CA PHE A 117 -16.99 7.67 -4.96
C PHE A 117 -15.74 7.22 -4.20
N HIS A 118 -15.36 8.00 -3.19
CA HIS A 118 -14.18 7.78 -2.36
C HIS A 118 -14.53 7.73 -0.86
N ALA A 119 -15.77 7.35 -0.51
CA ALA A 119 -16.21 7.21 0.86
C ALA A 119 -15.44 6.10 1.61
N LYS A 120 -15.30 6.27 2.94
CA LYS A 120 -14.82 5.27 3.91
C LYS A 120 -15.60 5.45 5.21
N GLY A 121 -16.80 4.87 5.25
CA GLY A 121 -17.69 4.91 6.40
C GLY A 121 -18.16 3.52 6.78
N TYR A 122 -18.13 3.23 8.06
CA TYR A 122 -18.63 1.98 8.65
C TYR A 122 -19.63 2.34 9.74
N ILE A 123 -20.88 1.92 9.58
CA ILE A 123 -21.98 2.23 10.48
C ILE A 123 -22.51 0.93 11.06
N PHE A 124 -22.72 0.91 12.37
CA PHE A 124 -23.21 -0.24 13.11
C PHE A 124 -24.44 0.19 13.90
N GLU A 125 -25.54 -0.53 13.70
CA GLU A 125 -26.78 -0.33 14.44
C GLU A 125 -26.80 -1.26 15.65
N HIS A 126 -27.01 -0.69 16.84
CA HIS A 126 -27.21 -1.44 18.08
C HIS A 126 -28.63 -1.21 18.59
N ASP A 127 -28.93 -1.73 19.77
CA ASP A 127 -30.28 -1.72 20.33
C ASP A 127 -30.89 -0.33 20.53
N ALA A 128 -30.07 0.65 20.93
CA ALA A 128 -30.52 2.01 21.28
C ALA A 128 -29.56 3.11 20.78
N TYR A 129 -28.52 2.74 20.04
CA TYR A 129 -27.54 3.67 19.47
C TYR A 129 -26.97 3.13 18.17
N TYR A 130 -26.23 4.01 17.51
CA TYR A 130 -25.36 3.68 16.40
C TYR A 130 -23.91 4.01 16.74
N SER A 131 -23.01 3.17 16.25
CA SER A 131 -21.60 3.48 16.17
C SER A 131 -21.23 3.80 14.73
N LEU A 132 -20.42 4.83 14.55
CA LEU A 132 -19.94 5.30 13.26
C LEU A 132 -18.42 5.35 13.30
N ILE A 133 -17.77 4.73 12.31
CA ILE A 133 -16.33 4.87 12.07
C ILE A 133 -16.15 5.50 10.70
N VAL A 134 -15.53 6.68 10.65
CA VAL A 134 -15.27 7.43 9.40
C VAL A 134 -13.82 7.92 9.41
N GLY A 135 -13.15 7.83 8.27
CA GLY A 135 -11.77 8.28 8.16
C GLY A 135 -11.12 7.93 6.84
N SER A 136 -9.83 7.61 6.89
CA SER A 136 -9.02 7.27 5.72
C SER A 136 -9.10 5.78 5.33
N SER A 137 -9.59 4.92 6.23
CA SER A 137 -9.40 3.47 6.07
C SER A 137 -10.39 2.84 5.12
N ASN A 138 -9.86 2.32 4.00
CA ASN A 138 -10.59 1.44 3.10
C ASN A 138 -10.64 0.00 3.64
N LEU A 139 -11.44 -0.88 3.02
CA LEU A 139 -11.52 -2.30 3.40
C LEU A 139 -10.35 -3.09 2.79
N THR A 140 -9.14 -2.75 3.23
CA THR A 140 -7.89 -3.40 2.85
C THR A 140 -7.12 -3.83 4.09
N ALA A 141 -6.42 -4.96 4.04
CA ALA A 141 -5.67 -5.45 5.20
C ALA A 141 -4.61 -4.42 5.67
N GLN A 142 -4.01 -3.70 4.72
CA GLN A 142 -3.04 -2.64 5.02
C GLN A 142 -3.70 -1.46 5.73
N ALA A 143 -4.81 -0.93 5.22
CA ALA A 143 -5.51 0.19 5.86
C ALA A 143 -6.09 -0.20 7.24
N LEU A 144 -6.54 -1.44 7.40
CA LEU A 144 -7.17 -1.86 8.65
C LEU A 144 -6.17 -2.23 9.76
N GLN A 145 -4.90 -2.49 9.44
CA GLN A 145 -3.94 -3.05 10.42
C GLN A 145 -2.54 -2.44 10.43
N VAL A 146 -2.09 -1.84 9.32
CA VAL A 146 -0.67 -1.50 9.13
C VAL A 146 -0.46 -0.02 8.84
N ASN A 147 -1.18 0.52 7.87
CA ASN A 147 -1.01 1.90 7.42
C ASN A 147 -1.24 2.89 8.56
N TYR A 148 -0.55 4.02 8.52
CA TYR A 148 -0.86 5.13 9.40
C TYR A 148 -2.19 5.76 8.95
N GLU A 149 -3.24 5.53 9.72
CA GLU A 149 -4.62 5.81 9.34
C GLU A 149 -5.29 6.60 10.46
N TRP A 150 -6.07 7.63 10.08
CA TRP A 150 -6.86 8.38 11.03
C TRP A 150 -8.33 8.10 10.77
N ASN A 151 -8.99 7.53 11.77
CA ASN A 151 -10.43 7.38 11.77
C ASN A 151 -10.98 7.88 13.09
N ILE A 152 -12.19 8.43 13.04
CA ILE A 152 -12.95 8.76 14.24
C ILE A 152 -14.05 7.74 14.43
N LYS A 153 -14.09 7.13 15.62
CA LYS A 153 -15.25 6.41 16.10
C LYS A 153 -16.13 7.37 16.89
N LEU A 154 -17.40 7.45 16.52
CA LEU A 154 -18.44 8.20 17.22
C LEU A 154 -19.56 7.25 17.63
N THR A 155 -20.21 7.56 18.75
CA THR A 155 -21.46 6.93 19.15
C THR A 155 -22.56 7.98 19.18
N SER A 156 -23.70 7.66 18.59
CA SER A 156 -24.88 8.52 18.54
C SER A 156 -26.10 7.75 19.03
N HIS A 157 -26.96 8.41 19.82
CA HIS A 157 -28.32 7.91 20.04
C HIS A 157 -29.04 7.73 18.69
N GLU A 158 -30.03 6.83 18.63
CA GLU A 158 -30.81 6.57 17.42
C GLU A 158 -31.47 7.81 16.82
N ASN A 159 -31.88 8.76 17.67
CA ASN A 159 -32.47 10.05 17.29
C ASN A 159 -31.44 11.17 17.08
N GLY A 160 -30.15 10.86 17.05
CA GLY A 160 -29.10 11.86 16.85
C GLY A 160 -29.04 12.34 15.40
N GLU A 161 -28.84 13.64 15.20
CA GLU A 161 -28.81 14.24 13.87
C GLU A 161 -27.73 13.61 12.96
N ILE A 162 -26.53 13.39 13.50
CA ILE A 162 -25.40 12.88 12.72
C ILE A 162 -25.69 11.51 12.10
N VAL A 163 -26.35 10.60 12.83
CA VAL A 163 -26.67 9.28 12.30
C VAL A 163 -27.74 9.34 11.22
N HIS A 164 -28.75 10.21 11.39
CA HIS A 164 -29.75 10.43 10.35
C HIS A 164 -29.12 11.00 9.08
N HIS A 165 -28.20 11.96 9.21
CA HIS A 165 -27.50 12.52 8.06
C HIS A 165 -26.71 11.45 7.29
N PHE A 166 -25.90 10.64 8.00
CA PHE A 166 -25.15 9.56 7.37
C PHE A 166 -26.04 8.49 6.74
N LYS A 167 -27.11 8.07 7.41
CA LYS A 167 -28.06 7.09 6.87
C LYS A 167 -28.75 7.65 5.62
N ASN A 168 -29.22 8.89 5.65
CA ASN A 168 -29.89 9.50 4.50
C ASN A 168 -28.96 9.59 3.29
N GLN A 169 -27.71 10.02 3.48
CA GLN A 169 -26.70 10.03 2.43
C GLN A 169 -26.41 8.62 1.89
N PHE A 170 -26.33 7.61 2.76
CA PHE A 170 -26.19 6.22 2.34
C PHE A 170 -27.38 5.76 1.50
N GLU A 171 -28.61 5.99 1.96
CA GLU A 171 -29.83 5.57 1.26
C GLU A 171 -29.98 6.27 -0.10
N GLU A 172 -29.60 7.54 -0.21
CA GLU A 172 -29.62 8.29 -1.47
C GLU A 172 -28.74 7.63 -2.53
N VAL A 173 -27.49 7.32 -2.18
CA VAL A 173 -26.58 6.63 -3.12
C VAL A 173 -27.02 5.19 -3.33
N TRP A 174 -27.50 4.51 -2.29
CA TRP A 174 -27.99 3.14 -2.36
C TRP A 174 -29.17 3.01 -3.33
N ALA A 175 -30.13 3.93 -3.29
CA ALA A 175 -31.29 3.91 -4.18
C ALA A 175 -30.92 4.03 -5.66
N ASN A 176 -29.87 4.79 -5.97
CA ASN A 176 -29.38 5.05 -7.32
C ASN A 176 -28.21 4.15 -7.75
N SER A 177 -27.91 3.10 -6.97
CA SER A 177 -26.78 2.19 -7.22
C SER A 177 -27.22 0.90 -7.90
N GLU A 178 -26.30 0.29 -8.64
CA GLU A 178 -26.53 -0.97 -9.34
C GLU A 178 -26.40 -2.16 -8.38
N ILE A 179 -27.19 -3.21 -8.61
CA ILE A 179 -27.09 -4.44 -7.84
C ILE A 179 -25.89 -5.25 -8.35
N LEU A 180 -25.10 -5.80 -7.44
CA LEU A 180 -24.03 -6.72 -7.82
C LEU A 180 -24.61 -8.06 -8.29
N THR A 181 -24.43 -8.38 -9.57
CA THR A 181 -24.81 -9.66 -10.18
C THR A 181 -23.63 -10.30 -10.90
N GLU A 182 -23.74 -11.59 -11.27
CA GLU A 182 -22.69 -12.25 -12.04
C GLU A 182 -22.52 -11.60 -13.42
N GLU A 183 -23.62 -11.21 -14.08
CA GLU A 183 -23.57 -10.52 -15.38
C GLU A 183 -22.83 -9.18 -15.28
N TRP A 184 -23.03 -8.45 -14.17
CA TRP A 184 -22.31 -7.21 -13.91
C TRP A 184 -20.80 -7.46 -13.77
N ILE A 185 -20.40 -8.52 -13.06
CA ILE A 185 -19.00 -8.89 -12.87
C ILE A 185 -18.36 -9.28 -14.21
N GLU A 186 -19.02 -10.11 -15.01
CA GLU A 186 -18.53 -10.52 -16.33
C GLU A 186 -18.31 -9.33 -17.25
N GLN A 187 -19.19 -8.33 -17.20
CA GLN A 187 -19.02 -7.11 -17.98
C GLN A 187 -17.86 -6.26 -17.43
N TYR A 188 -17.76 -6.12 -16.11
CA TYR A 188 -16.67 -5.40 -15.47
C TYR A 188 -15.29 -6.03 -15.72
N GLU A 189 -15.19 -7.36 -15.81
CA GLU A 189 -13.94 -8.05 -16.12
C GLU A 189 -13.35 -7.64 -17.47
N LYS A 190 -14.21 -7.41 -18.48
CA LYS A 190 -13.79 -6.92 -19.80
C LYS A 190 -13.22 -5.51 -19.69
N THR A 191 -13.97 -4.59 -19.07
CA THR A 191 -13.54 -3.20 -18.87
C THR A 191 -12.28 -3.13 -18.02
N TYR A 192 -12.17 -3.92 -16.96
CA TYR A 192 -10.99 -3.98 -16.10
C TYR A 192 -9.74 -4.43 -16.86
N ALA A 193 -9.86 -5.43 -17.74
CA ALA A 193 -8.75 -5.92 -18.56
C ALA A 193 -8.32 -4.91 -19.65
N GLU A 194 -9.27 -4.22 -20.26
CA GLU A 194 -9.02 -3.15 -21.25
C GLU A 194 -8.31 -1.95 -20.60
N GLU A 195 -8.85 -1.47 -19.48
CA GLU A 195 -8.29 -0.37 -18.71
C GLU A 195 -6.87 -0.72 -18.22
N LYS A 196 -6.63 -1.92 -17.68
CA LYS A 196 -5.27 -2.30 -17.26
C LYS A 196 -4.26 -2.34 -18.41
N LYS A 197 -4.66 -2.79 -19.60
CA LYS A 197 -3.77 -2.78 -20.78
C LYS A 197 -3.43 -1.37 -21.24
N THR A 198 -4.36 -0.43 -21.06
CA THR A 198 -4.21 0.97 -21.44
C THR A 198 -3.47 1.78 -20.37
N ASN A 199 -3.62 1.38 -19.10
CA ASN A 199 -3.13 2.07 -17.91
C ASN A 199 -1.77 1.57 -17.38
N GLU A 200 -1.12 0.63 -18.05
CA GLU A 200 0.30 0.32 -17.82
C GLU A 200 1.23 1.52 -18.10
N GLN A 201 0.70 2.63 -18.65
CA GLN A 201 1.47 3.85 -18.90
C GLN A 201 1.12 5.06 -18.01
N VAL A 202 -0.02 5.14 -17.34
CA VAL A 202 -0.37 6.32 -16.51
C VAL A 202 -1.39 5.94 -15.44
N TYR A 203 -0.96 5.49 -14.27
CA TYR A 203 -1.63 5.80 -12.99
C TYR A 203 -0.61 5.66 -11.87
N ASP A 204 -0.13 6.81 -11.37
CA ASP A 204 0.22 6.94 -9.97
C ASP A 204 -1.07 6.59 -9.21
N PHE A 205 -1.17 5.34 -8.76
CA PHE A 205 -1.99 5.07 -7.60
C PHE A 205 -1.53 6.06 -6.53
N PRO A 206 -2.42 6.56 -5.65
CA PRO A 206 -1.95 7.04 -4.37
C PRO A 206 -1.30 5.84 -3.68
N VAL A 207 0.00 5.67 -3.95
CA VAL A 207 0.96 5.02 -3.07
C VAL A 207 0.57 5.55 -1.70
N GLY A 208 0.21 4.63 -0.80
CA GLY A 208 -0.39 4.96 0.50
C GLY A 208 0.27 6.20 1.07
N TYR A 209 -0.54 7.13 1.60
CA TYR A 209 -0.10 8.38 2.22
C TYR A 209 1.34 8.25 2.69
N GLN A 210 2.24 8.92 1.97
CA GLN A 210 3.65 8.92 2.31
C GLN A 210 3.79 9.49 3.72
N THR A 211 3.81 8.61 4.72
CA THR A 211 4.77 8.73 5.80
C THR A 211 6.10 9.02 5.13
N ASN A 212 6.80 10.07 5.60
CA ASN A 212 8.04 10.54 5.00
C ASN A 212 8.90 9.33 4.54
N PRO A 213 9.03 9.03 3.23
CA PRO A 213 9.59 7.76 2.76
C PRO A 213 11.01 7.54 3.28
N ILE A 214 11.70 8.65 3.57
CA ILE A 214 13.01 8.68 4.20
C ILE A 214 12.94 8.18 5.66
N GLN A 215 11.94 8.58 6.44
CA GLN A 215 11.78 8.11 7.83
C GLN A 215 11.49 6.61 7.92
N GLU A 216 10.72 6.04 7.00
CA GLU A 216 10.49 4.59 6.98
C GLU A 216 11.70 3.82 6.47
N ALA A 217 12.36 4.31 5.42
CA ALA A 217 13.63 3.77 4.95
C ALA A 217 14.69 3.72 6.05
N LEU A 218 14.77 4.75 6.90
CA LEU A 218 15.69 4.81 8.05
C LEU A 218 15.36 3.79 9.15
N LYS A 219 14.14 3.28 9.25
CA LYS A 219 13.81 2.19 10.20
C LYS A 219 14.40 0.84 9.76
N ILE A 220 14.67 0.67 8.47
CA ILE A 220 15.22 -0.58 7.94
C ILE A 220 16.73 -0.55 8.13
N GLN A 221 17.21 -1.51 8.92
CA GLN A 221 18.61 -1.63 9.32
C GLN A 221 19.24 -2.90 8.74
N PRO A 222 20.52 -2.86 8.34
CA PRO A 222 21.24 -4.05 7.92
C PRO A 222 21.33 -5.07 9.07
N ASN A 223 21.35 -6.35 8.70
CA ASN A 223 21.66 -7.41 9.68
C ASN A 223 23.17 -7.44 9.98
N LYS A 224 23.58 -8.21 11.00
CA LYS A 224 25.00 -8.27 11.44
C LYS A 224 25.99 -8.64 10.33
N MET A 225 25.61 -9.54 9.42
CA MET A 225 26.46 -9.96 8.30
C MET A 225 26.60 -8.83 7.27
N GLN A 226 25.49 -8.17 6.94
CA GLN A 226 25.48 -7.02 6.03
C GLN A 226 26.29 -5.85 6.61
N ASP A 227 26.18 -5.60 7.91
CA ASP A 227 26.97 -4.56 8.58
C ASP A 227 28.47 -4.82 8.52
N ALA A 228 28.91 -6.08 8.69
CA ALA A 228 30.30 -6.45 8.51
C ALA A 228 30.76 -6.20 7.07
N ALA A 229 29.98 -6.64 6.08
CA ALA A 229 30.30 -6.40 4.67
C ALA A 229 30.38 -4.90 4.32
N LEU A 230 29.44 -4.08 4.82
CA LEU A 230 29.44 -2.63 4.58
C LEU A 230 30.65 -1.93 5.20
N LYS A 231 31.22 -2.43 6.30
CA LYS A 231 32.46 -1.90 6.90
C LYS A 231 33.66 -2.17 6.01
N GLU A 232 33.78 -3.38 5.47
CA GLU A 232 34.87 -3.73 4.55
C GLU A 232 34.78 -2.94 3.23
N ILE A 233 33.56 -2.76 2.70
CA ILE A 233 33.35 -1.90 1.51
C ILE A 233 33.80 -0.47 1.80
N GLN A 234 33.50 0.08 2.99
CA GLN A 234 33.94 1.41 3.37
C GLN A 234 35.47 1.49 3.52
N ALA A 235 36.10 0.49 4.14
CA ALA A 235 37.56 0.45 4.29
C ALA A 235 38.28 0.47 2.93
N LEU A 236 37.77 -0.28 1.94
CA LEU A 236 38.30 -0.23 0.56
C LEU A 236 38.21 1.18 -0.05
N ARG A 237 37.11 1.91 0.19
CA ARG A 237 36.98 3.30 -0.28
C ARG A 237 37.95 4.23 0.43
N ASP A 238 38.15 4.05 1.73
CA ASP A 238 39.08 4.86 2.53
C ASP A 238 40.54 4.64 2.09
N GLU A 239 40.86 3.46 1.55
CA GLU A 239 42.14 3.15 0.88
C GLU A 239 42.27 3.72 -0.55
N GLY A 240 41.25 4.43 -1.04
CA GLY A 240 41.22 4.98 -2.39
C GLY A 240 40.91 3.96 -3.49
N LYS A 241 40.39 2.77 -3.14
CA LYS A 241 39.92 1.80 -4.14
C LYS A 241 38.57 2.24 -4.68
N ASN A 242 38.41 2.13 -6.01
CA ASN A 242 37.19 2.51 -6.74
C ASN A 242 36.46 1.31 -7.36
N LYS A 243 36.94 0.08 -7.11
CA LYS A 243 36.32 -1.17 -7.55
C LYS A 243 36.35 -2.18 -6.40
N GLY A 244 35.29 -2.96 -6.26
CA GLY A 244 35.17 -4.01 -5.27
C GLY A 244 34.22 -5.11 -5.73
N LEU A 245 34.44 -6.33 -5.24
CA LEU A 245 33.58 -7.49 -5.53
C LEU A 245 33.08 -8.07 -4.21
N VAL A 246 31.76 -8.16 -4.08
CA VAL A 246 31.11 -8.81 -2.92
C VAL A 246 30.65 -10.20 -3.33
N ILE A 247 31.23 -11.22 -2.71
CA ILE A 247 30.81 -12.61 -2.89
C ILE A 247 29.91 -12.97 -1.70
N SER A 248 28.70 -13.43 -2.00
CA SER A 248 27.72 -13.79 -0.98
C SER A 248 26.89 -14.97 -1.43
N ALA A 249 26.50 -15.83 -0.49
CA ALA A 249 25.59 -16.95 -0.75
C ALA A 249 24.22 -16.48 -1.28
N THR A 250 23.43 -17.38 -1.85
CA THR A 250 22.04 -17.09 -2.21
C THR A 250 21.19 -16.95 -0.94
N GLY A 251 20.16 -16.10 -0.99
CA GLY A 251 19.24 -15.91 0.16
C GLY A 251 19.75 -15.04 1.31
N THR A 252 20.99 -14.55 1.28
CA THR A 252 21.57 -13.68 2.34
C THR A 252 21.28 -12.18 2.15
N GLY A 253 20.42 -11.82 1.19
CA GLY A 253 19.98 -10.44 0.98
C GLY A 253 20.99 -9.55 0.25
N LYS A 254 21.62 -10.04 -0.82
CA LYS A 254 22.55 -9.27 -1.68
C LYS A 254 21.98 -7.92 -2.15
N THR A 255 20.72 -7.90 -2.59
CA THR A 255 20.03 -6.69 -3.05
C THR A 255 19.85 -5.65 -1.93
N TYR A 256 19.59 -6.09 -0.70
CA TYR A 256 19.48 -5.18 0.44
C TYR A 256 20.84 -4.65 0.84
N LEU A 257 21.87 -5.50 0.83
CA LEU A 257 23.25 -5.09 1.08
C LEU A 257 23.70 -3.98 0.13
N SER A 258 23.46 -4.14 -1.17
CA SER A 258 23.81 -3.12 -2.16
C SER A 258 23.01 -1.83 -1.99
N ALA A 259 21.72 -1.91 -1.67
CA ALA A 259 20.91 -0.72 -1.38
C ALA A 259 21.39 0.03 -0.13
N PHE A 260 21.76 -0.67 0.94
CA PHE A 260 22.33 -0.04 2.14
C PHE A 260 23.66 0.65 1.86
N ASP A 261 24.47 0.05 0.99
CA ASP A 261 25.74 0.63 0.58
C ASP A 261 25.55 1.91 -0.24
N VAL A 262 24.60 1.91 -1.19
CA VAL A 262 24.20 3.12 -1.92
C VAL A 262 23.67 4.20 -0.99
N ARG A 263 22.92 3.82 0.05
CA ARG A 263 22.46 4.77 1.08
C ARG A 263 23.62 5.45 1.80
N ARG A 264 24.68 4.70 2.13
CA ARG A 264 25.88 5.22 2.81
C ARG A 264 26.72 6.10 1.87
N PHE A 265 26.87 5.69 0.60
CA PHE A 265 27.65 6.42 -0.40
C PHE A 265 26.94 7.71 -0.88
N ALA A 266 25.61 7.70 -0.92
CA ALA A 266 24.77 8.82 -1.35
C ALA A 266 25.17 9.40 -2.74
N PRO A 267 25.16 8.58 -3.82
CA PRO A 267 25.60 9.01 -5.14
C PRO A 267 24.71 10.11 -5.72
N LYS A 268 25.30 10.94 -6.58
CA LYS A 268 24.55 11.88 -7.43
C LYS A 268 23.75 11.13 -8.49
N LYS A 269 24.31 10.08 -9.07
CA LYS A 269 23.62 9.25 -10.06
C LYS A 269 24.14 7.82 -10.09
N MET A 270 23.24 6.86 -9.86
CA MET A 270 23.56 5.44 -9.74
C MET A 270 23.08 4.65 -10.95
N LEU A 271 23.88 3.66 -11.38
CA LEU A 271 23.48 2.64 -12.35
C LEU A 271 23.50 1.24 -11.71
N PHE A 272 22.37 0.53 -11.77
CA PHE A 272 22.24 -0.85 -11.33
C PHE A 272 21.98 -1.75 -12.53
N ILE A 273 22.87 -2.72 -12.76
CA ILE A 273 22.89 -3.55 -13.97
C ILE A 273 22.52 -4.99 -13.61
N VAL A 274 21.55 -5.55 -14.33
CA VAL A 274 21.17 -6.97 -14.20
C VAL A 274 21.01 -7.65 -15.56
N HIS A 275 20.94 -8.99 -15.54
CA HIS A 275 20.72 -9.78 -16.75
C HIS A 275 19.25 -10.02 -17.12
N ARG A 276 18.31 -9.92 -16.17
CA ARG A 276 16.88 -10.26 -16.37
C ARG A 276 15.96 -9.17 -15.86
N GLU A 277 15.00 -8.77 -16.69
CA GLU A 277 14.05 -7.70 -16.39
C GLU A 277 13.14 -7.97 -15.17
N GLN A 278 12.76 -9.23 -14.95
CA GLN A 278 11.99 -9.62 -13.75
C GLN A 278 12.75 -9.34 -12.44
N ILE A 279 14.08 -9.46 -12.45
CA ILE A 279 14.94 -9.14 -11.29
C ILE A 279 15.05 -7.63 -11.13
N LEU A 280 15.08 -6.89 -12.24
CA LEU A 280 15.21 -5.44 -12.28
C LEU A 280 14.09 -4.72 -11.51
N GLN A 281 12.84 -5.09 -11.80
CA GLN A 281 11.65 -4.49 -11.16
C GLN A 281 11.63 -4.74 -9.65
N LYS A 282 11.98 -5.97 -9.23
CA LYS A 282 12.08 -6.32 -7.82
C LYS A 282 13.21 -5.56 -7.13
N ALA A 283 14.38 -5.48 -7.76
CA ALA A 283 15.52 -4.75 -7.23
C ALA A 283 15.21 -3.25 -7.07
N MET A 284 14.54 -2.63 -8.04
CA MET A 284 14.12 -1.23 -7.94
C MET A 284 13.22 -1.00 -6.72
N LYS A 285 12.22 -1.87 -6.50
CA LYS A 285 11.33 -1.78 -5.33
C LYS A 285 12.08 -1.97 -4.01
N ASP A 286 13.01 -2.93 -3.97
CA ASP A 286 13.86 -3.16 -2.79
C ASP A 286 14.73 -1.92 -2.49
N PHE A 287 15.27 -1.26 -3.52
CA PHE A 287 16.02 -0.02 -3.38
C PHE A 287 15.16 1.16 -2.95
N GLN A 288 13.97 1.34 -3.54
CA GLN A 288 13.01 2.37 -3.12
C GLN A 288 12.67 2.25 -1.64
N LEU A 289 12.49 1.02 -1.16
CA LEU A 289 12.20 0.75 0.24
C LEU A 289 13.36 1.13 1.18
N ILE A 290 14.61 0.88 0.78
CA ILE A 290 15.82 1.10 1.61
C ILE A 290 16.35 2.53 1.53
N LEU A 291 16.28 3.15 0.36
CA LEU A 291 16.76 4.51 0.10
C LEU A 291 15.71 5.56 0.45
N GLY A 292 14.43 5.22 0.34
CA GLY A 292 13.35 6.20 0.32
C GLY A 292 13.39 7.02 -0.97
N GLY A 293 12.83 8.24 -0.92
CA GLY A 293 12.79 9.16 -2.07
C GLY A 293 11.47 9.11 -2.83
N LEU A 294 11.33 10.01 -3.79
CA LEU A 294 10.14 10.12 -4.64
C LEU A 294 10.22 9.12 -5.79
N SER A 295 9.08 8.61 -6.26
CA SER A 295 9.00 7.58 -7.31
C SER A 295 9.77 7.98 -8.59
N HIS A 296 9.75 9.26 -8.96
CA HIS A 296 10.45 9.79 -10.14
C HIS A 296 11.99 9.78 -10.02
N GLU A 297 12.55 9.61 -8.82
CA GLU A 297 14.00 9.47 -8.64
C GLU A 297 14.52 8.10 -9.11
N PHE A 298 13.63 7.16 -9.42
CA PHE A 298 13.94 5.79 -9.82
C PHE A 298 13.46 5.52 -11.25
N GLY A 299 14.40 5.19 -12.14
CA GLY A 299 14.13 4.96 -13.56
C GLY A 299 14.49 3.54 -14.00
N ILE A 300 13.70 2.99 -14.91
CA ILE A 300 13.98 1.70 -15.56
C ILE A 300 14.42 1.91 -17.01
N LEU A 301 15.51 1.23 -17.36
CA LEU A 301 16.07 1.16 -18.70
C LEU A 301 16.14 -0.30 -19.18
N SER A 302 15.09 -0.74 -19.85
CA SER A 302 14.93 -2.11 -20.34
C SER A 302 14.43 -2.13 -21.79
N GLY A 303 14.12 -3.31 -22.32
CA GLY A 303 13.49 -3.42 -23.63
C GLY A 303 12.10 -2.77 -23.72
N THR A 304 11.43 -2.58 -22.57
CA THR A 304 10.05 -2.09 -22.49
C THR A 304 9.93 -0.68 -21.90
N SER A 305 10.97 -0.17 -21.24
CA SER A 305 10.99 1.17 -20.62
C SER A 305 12.31 1.90 -20.87
N LYS A 306 12.25 3.22 -21.09
CA LYS A 306 13.40 4.08 -21.37
C LYS A 306 13.41 5.33 -20.47
N GLN A 307 13.44 5.13 -19.16
CA GLN A 307 13.51 6.22 -18.20
C GLN A 307 14.98 6.52 -17.87
N THR A 308 15.54 7.54 -18.51
CA THR A 308 16.95 7.94 -18.36
C THR A 308 17.16 9.17 -17.48
N ASP A 309 16.09 9.93 -17.24
CA ASP A 309 16.08 11.13 -16.38
C ASP A 309 15.64 10.76 -14.95
N ALA A 310 16.50 10.03 -14.26
CA ALA A 310 16.31 9.66 -12.86
C ALA A 310 17.65 9.53 -12.14
N LYS A 311 17.63 9.69 -10.83
CA LYS A 311 18.80 9.60 -9.95
C LYS A 311 19.34 8.17 -9.84
N TYR A 312 18.43 7.20 -9.73
CA TYR A 312 18.74 5.78 -9.61
C TYR A 312 18.24 5.05 -10.86
N ILE A 313 19.16 4.67 -11.75
CA ILE A 313 18.84 3.97 -13.01
C ILE A 313 19.03 2.47 -12.84
N PHE A 314 17.98 1.71 -13.10
CA PHE A 314 17.97 0.25 -13.11
C PHE A 314 17.92 -0.21 -14.55
N ALA A 315 18.99 -0.84 -15.04
CA ALA A 315 19.11 -1.22 -16.43
C ALA A 315 19.38 -2.72 -16.63
N THR A 316 18.86 -3.27 -17.73
CA THR A 316 19.32 -4.58 -18.20
C THR A 316 20.58 -4.44 -19.04
N ILE A 317 21.48 -5.42 -18.94
CA ILE A 317 22.70 -5.43 -19.75
C ILE A 317 22.38 -5.41 -21.26
N GLN A 318 21.29 -6.09 -21.69
CA GLN A 318 20.92 -6.11 -23.11
C GLN A 318 20.51 -4.72 -23.61
N MET A 319 19.87 -3.93 -22.76
CA MET A 319 19.46 -2.58 -23.14
C MET A 319 20.65 -1.62 -23.14
N LEU A 320 21.53 -1.71 -22.12
CA LEU A 320 22.76 -0.93 -22.06
C LEU A 320 23.75 -1.24 -23.19
N SER A 321 23.74 -2.46 -23.73
CA SER A 321 24.67 -2.86 -24.80
C SER A 321 24.25 -2.37 -26.19
N LYS A 322 23.10 -1.68 -26.33
CA LYS A 322 22.67 -1.10 -27.61
C LYS A 322 23.33 0.25 -27.83
N ASP A 323 23.93 0.46 -29.01
CA ASP A 323 24.65 1.70 -29.35
C ASP A 323 23.85 2.98 -29.00
N ASP A 324 22.59 3.06 -29.42
CA ASP A 324 21.73 4.24 -29.15
C ASP A 324 21.57 4.58 -27.66
N THR A 325 21.64 3.58 -26.78
CA THR A 325 21.48 3.76 -25.33
C THR A 325 22.83 3.96 -24.65
N LEU A 326 23.83 3.25 -25.13
CA LEU A 326 25.19 3.28 -24.62
C LEU A 326 25.86 4.64 -24.86
N TYR A 327 25.63 5.25 -26.02
CA TYR A 327 26.15 6.58 -26.36
C TYR A 327 25.28 7.74 -25.86
N GLN A 328 24.14 7.44 -25.22
CA GLN A 328 23.27 8.47 -24.63
C GLN A 328 23.84 9.05 -23.33
N PHE A 329 24.64 8.28 -22.60
CA PHE A 329 25.22 8.70 -21.33
C PHE A 329 26.66 9.17 -21.50
N ALA A 330 27.03 10.24 -20.79
CA ALA A 330 28.42 10.64 -20.67
C ALA A 330 29.23 9.58 -19.89
N THR A 331 30.54 9.53 -20.11
CA THR A 331 31.42 8.54 -19.45
C THR A 331 31.51 8.72 -17.93
N ASP A 332 31.20 9.91 -17.44
CA ASP A 332 31.22 10.35 -16.05
C ASP A 332 29.80 10.58 -15.48
N GLU A 333 28.77 10.17 -16.21
CA GLU A 333 27.36 10.35 -15.84
C GLU A 333 27.01 9.64 -14.51
N PHE A 334 27.62 8.48 -14.28
CA PHE A 334 27.34 7.64 -13.11
C PHE A 334 28.53 7.65 -12.16
N ASP A 335 28.30 8.13 -10.93
CA ASP A 335 29.30 8.10 -9.86
C ASP A 335 29.22 6.85 -8.99
N TYR A 336 28.24 5.97 -9.26
CA TYR A 336 28.14 4.66 -8.62
C TYR A 336 27.53 3.61 -9.53
N ILE A 337 28.25 2.51 -9.79
CA ILE A 337 27.80 1.42 -10.66
C ILE A 337 27.79 0.10 -9.89
N LEU A 338 26.64 -0.55 -9.89
CA LEU A 338 26.41 -1.87 -9.31
C LEU A 338 26.07 -2.87 -10.41
N VAL A 339 26.71 -4.03 -10.38
CA VAL A 339 26.46 -5.11 -11.34
C VAL A 339 26.09 -6.37 -10.58
N ASP A 340 24.88 -6.88 -10.81
CA ASP A 340 24.43 -8.14 -10.22
C ASP A 340 24.89 -9.33 -11.07
N GLU A 341 25.33 -10.40 -10.40
CA GLU A 341 25.81 -11.64 -11.01
C GLU A 341 26.93 -11.45 -12.05
N VAL A 342 27.98 -10.70 -11.68
CA VAL A 342 29.17 -10.40 -12.52
C VAL A 342 29.83 -11.66 -13.12
N HIS A 343 29.67 -12.83 -12.51
CA HIS A 343 30.18 -14.09 -13.07
C HIS A 343 29.56 -14.47 -14.43
N LYS A 344 28.41 -13.87 -14.80
CA LYS A 344 27.79 -14.01 -16.12
C LYS A 344 28.24 -12.93 -17.12
N ALA A 345 29.08 -11.99 -16.68
CA ALA A 345 29.61 -10.89 -17.49
C ALA A 345 30.81 -11.27 -18.38
N GLY A 346 31.28 -12.52 -18.33
CA GLY A 346 32.34 -13.04 -19.19
C GLY A 346 31.94 -13.26 -20.67
N ALA A 347 30.70 -12.94 -21.06
CA ALA A 347 30.26 -12.97 -22.46
C ALA A 347 30.50 -11.61 -23.13
N MET A 348 30.92 -11.61 -24.40
CA MET A 348 31.34 -10.49 -25.28
C MET A 348 30.58 -9.14 -25.20
N SER A 349 29.42 -9.05 -24.56
CA SER A 349 28.61 -7.83 -24.45
C SER A 349 29.17 -6.74 -23.52
N TYR A 350 30.10 -7.06 -22.61
CA TYR A 350 30.66 -6.09 -21.66
C TYR A 350 31.86 -5.29 -22.20
N TYR A 351 32.47 -5.71 -23.32
CA TYR A 351 33.76 -5.19 -23.77
C TYR A 351 33.70 -3.98 -24.73
N ASN A 352 32.53 -3.68 -25.31
CA ASN A 352 32.44 -2.75 -26.46
C ASN A 352 31.73 -1.41 -26.17
N GLY A 353 31.85 -0.86 -24.96
CA GLY A 353 31.25 0.45 -24.64
C GLY A 353 32.13 1.45 -23.90
N PRO A 354 31.82 2.77 -24.00
CA PRO A 354 32.52 3.85 -23.31
C PRO A 354 32.40 3.76 -21.77
N ILE A 355 31.38 3.07 -21.24
CA ILE A 355 31.33 2.65 -19.84
C ILE A 355 32.23 1.43 -19.70
N LYS A 356 33.53 1.66 -19.46
CA LYS A 356 34.49 0.57 -19.19
C LYS A 356 34.17 -0.09 -17.85
N LEU A 357 33.29 -1.11 -17.88
CA LEU A 357 33.17 -2.10 -16.82
C LEU A 357 34.38 -3.04 -16.88
N ASP A 358 35.53 -2.48 -16.53
CA ASP A 358 36.81 -3.18 -16.56
C ASP A 358 36.83 -4.15 -15.38
N THR A 359 36.49 -5.41 -15.66
CA THR A 359 36.26 -6.53 -14.73
C THR A 359 37.54 -7.29 -14.38
N LYS A 360 38.70 -6.61 -14.42
CA LYS A 360 39.97 -7.17 -13.92
C LYS A 360 40.34 -6.62 -12.55
#